data_AF-A0A2D5SYH2-F1
#
_entry.id   AF-A0A2D5SYH2-F1
#
_cell.length_a   1.000
_cell.length_b   1.000
_cell.length_c   1.000
_cell.angle_alpha   90.00
_cell.angle_beta   90.00
_cell.angle_gamma   90.00
#
_symmetry.space_group_name_H-M   'P 1'
#
loop_
_entity.id
_entity.type
_entity.pdbx_description
1 polymer ?
#
loop_
_entity_poly.entity_id
_entity_poly.type
_entity_poly.pdbx_seq_one_letter_code
_entity_poly.pdbx_strand_id
1 'polypeptide(L)'
;VIHKVLNDITVDDRAIIIGGDSHTRMSKGVAFGADSGTVALALATGESAMPIPDSVKVTFKGKMAKHMDFRDVVHATQAQMLKQFGGENVFQGRIIEVHIGTLMADQAFTFTDWTAEMKAKASICISNDETLIKSIELAKSRIQIMINKGMENEAKTLQGLIDLADERIAGIKSGEQPALAPDDNAKYYAEVVVNLDEIVEPMIADPDVNNEDVSRRYTHDVIRPVSFYDGKPVDLGFVGSCMVHKGDMQIIAQMLRNLEKQNGSIEFKAPLVVAPPTYNIVDELKAEGDWEILAKYAGFEFDDANPKTAARTKYENILYLERPGCNLCMGNQEKAEPGDTVIATSTRLFQGRVVADTAEKKGESLLGSTPLVVLSTILGRFPTMAEYSAAVEGIDLTAFTPLEEELTTKFGSEKAVPVKVVEA
;
A
#
# COMPACT_ATOMS: atom_id res chain seq x y z
N VAL A 1 -3.53 9.46 -7.90
CA VAL A 1 -3.82 8.01 -7.87
C VAL A 1 -5.20 7.80 -7.25
N ILE A 2 -6.09 7.06 -7.92
CA ILE A 2 -7.51 6.91 -7.53
C ILE A 2 -7.68 6.44 -6.08
N HIS A 3 -6.97 5.39 -5.67
CA HIS A 3 -7.21 4.73 -4.39
C HIS A 3 -6.84 5.56 -3.17
N LYS A 4 -5.92 6.53 -3.32
CA LYS A 4 -5.65 7.49 -2.23
C LYS A 4 -6.83 8.40 -1.98
N VAL A 5 -7.39 8.95 -3.07
CA VAL A 5 -8.59 9.79 -2.98
C VAL A 5 -9.77 8.97 -2.50
N LEU A 6 -9.96 7.75 -3.01
CA LEU A 6 -11.06 6.87 -2.61
C LEU A 6 -11.00 6.50 -1.12
N ASN A 7 -9.82 6.23 -0.59
CA ASN A 7 -9.65 5.92 0.84
C ASN A 7 -9.88 7.15 1.73
N ASP A 8 -9.58 8.36 1.24
CA ASP A 8 -9.89 9.63 1.93
C ASP A 8 -11.39 9.93 1.99
N ILE A 9 -12.17 9.51 0.98
CA ILE A 9 -13.62 9.74 0.93
C ILE A 9 -14.44 8.56 1.46
N THR A 10 -13.80 7.44 1.79
CA THR A 10 -14.46 6.33 2.50
C THR A 10 -14.47 6.70 3.98
N VAL A 11 -15.64 6.89 4.59
CA VAL A 11 -15.78 7.43 5.96
C VAL A 11 -16.50 6.50 6.93
N ASP A 12 -16.93 5.33 6.47
CA ASP A 12 -17.63 4.33 7.28
C ASP A 12 -16.97 2.96 7.09
N ASP A 13 -16.57 2.32 8.19
CA ASP A 13 -15.99 0.98 8.23
C ASP A 13 -17.00 -0.14 7.91
N ARG A 14 -18.28 0.19 7.76
CA ARG A 14 -19.38 -0.70 7.37
C ARG A 14 -19.77 -0.54 5.90
N ALA A 15 -19.14 0.39 5.18
CA ALA A 15 -19.44 0.64 3.78
C ALA A 15 -19.06 -0.56 2.88
N ILE A 16 -19.87 -0.78 1.85
CA ILE A 16 -19.57 -1.70 0.75
C ILE A 16 -19.15 -0.84 -0.44
N ILE A 17 -17.92 -1.03 -0.91
CA ILE A 17 -17.33 -0.25 -2.01
C ILE A 17 -17.15 -1.16 -3.22
N ILE A 18 -17.56 -0.68 -4.40
CA ILE A 18 -17.33 -1.34 -5.69
C ILE A 18 -16.57 -0.37 -6.58
N GLY A 19 -15.46 -0.80 -7.16
CA GLY A 19 -14.64 0.06 -8.02
C GLY A 19 -14.12 -0.66 -9.26
N GLY A 20 -13.98 0.10 -10.35
CA GLY A 20 -13.53 -0.39 -11.66
C GLY A 20 -12.03 -0.67 -11.76
N ASP A 21 -11.37 -0.92 -10.64
CA ASP A 21 -9.95 -1.19 -10.57
C ASP A 21 -9.69 -2.30 -9.54
N SER A 22 -8.79 -3.23 -9.86
CA SER A 22 -8.50 -4.39 -9.01
C SER A 22 -7.97 -4.03 -7.61
N HIS A 23 -7.37 -2.85 -7.47
CA HIS A 23 -6.82 -2.29 -6.22
C HIS A 23 -7.83 -1.45 -5.44
N THR A 24 -9.12 -1.51 -5.82
CA THR A 24 -10.20 -1.03 -4.94
C THR A 24 -10.29 -1.93 -3.71
N ARG A 25 -9.46 -1.63 -2.71
CA ARG A 25 -9.19 -2.39 -1.48
C ARG A 25 -9.13 -1.48 -0.26
N MET A 26 -10.11 -0.59 -0.11
CA MET A 26 -10.10 0.42 0.94
C MET A 26 -9.93 -0.22 2.32
N SER A 27 -9.21 0.46 3.21
CA SER A 27 -8.93 0.00 4.57
C SER A 27 -10.01 0.39 5.59
N LYS A 28 -11.10 0.99 5.11
CA LYS A 28 -12.35 1.20 5.85
C LYS A 28 -13.46 0.62 4.98
N GLY A 29 -14.32 -0.21 5.56
CA GLY A 29 -15.33 -0.93 4.80
C GLY A 29 -14.78 -2.20 4.15
N VAL A 30 -15.60 -2.77 3.28
CA VAL A 30 -15.23 -3.88 2.40
C VAL A 30 -15.27 -3.40 0.96
N ALA A 31 -14.16 -3.56 0.25
CA ALA A 31 -14.00 -3.01 -1.09
C ALA A 31 -13.72 -4.12 -2.12
N PHE A 32 -14.52 -4.12 -3.19
CA PHE A 32 -14.47 -5.08 -4.29
C PHE A 32 -14.01 -4.39 -5.57
N GLY A 33 -12.87 -4.84 -6.10
CA GLY A 33 -12.50 -4.56 -7.48
C GLY A 33 -13.38 -5.35 -8.44
N ALA A 34 -14.00 -4.66 -9.40
CA ALA A 34 -14.98 -5.22 -10.32
C ALA A 34 -14.72 -4.76 -11.76
N ASP A 35 -15.28 -5.48 -12.74
CA ASP A 35 -15.25 -5.09 -14.14
C ASP A 35 -16.19 -3.90 -14.41
N SER A 36 -16.00 -3.24 -15.55
CA SER A 36 -16.78 -2.05 -15.92
C SER A 36 -18.29 -2.30 -16.04
N GLY A 37 -18.72 -3.52 -16.39
CA GLY A 37 -20.14 -3.87 -16.48
C GLY A 37 -20.79 -3.93 -15.10
N THR A 38 -20.13 -4.60 -14.15
CA THR A 38 -20.57 -4.65 -12.75
C THR A 38 -20.63 -3.25 -12.12
N VAL A 39 -19.61 -2.42 -12.37
CA VAL A 39 -19.59 -1.03 -11.89
C VAL A 39 -20.72 -0.19 -12.50
N ALA A 40 -20.97 -0.34 -13.81
CA ALA A 40 -22.05 0.39 -14.47
C ALA A 40 -23.43 0.02 -13.89
N LEU A 41 -23.66 -1.26 -13.59
CA LEU A 41 -24.89 -1.72 -12.95
C LEU A 41 -25.05 -1.15 -11.54
N ALA A 42 -23.98 -1.18 -10.74
CA ALA A 42 -23.96 -0.61 -9.39
C ALA A 42 -24.24 0.90 -9.41
N LEU A 43 -23.67 1.64 -10.36
CA LEU A 43 -23.95 3.07 -10.52
C LEU A 43 -25.39 3.35 -10.97
N ALA A 44 -25.97 2.48 -11.81
CA ALA A 44 -27.32 2.68 -12.34
C ALA A 44 -28.42 2.30 -11.34
N THR A 45 -28.17 1.35 -10.45
CA THR A 45 -29.21 0.73 -9.59
C THR A 45 -28.96 0.93 -8.09
N GLY A 46 -27.73 1.24 -7.69
CA GLY A 46 -27.30 1.18 -6.29
C GLY A 46 -27.06 -0.24 -5.77
N GLU A 47 -27.15 -1.27 -6.62
CA GLU A 47 -27.09 -2.68 -6.24
C GLU A 47 -26.10 -3.47 -7.10
N SER A 48 -25.53 -4.54 -6.54
CA SER A 48 -24.66 -5.48 -7.28
C SER A 48 -24.84 -6.89 -6.75
N ALA A 49 -24.94 -7.87 -7.66
CA ALA A 49 -25.02 -9.27 -7.30
C ALA A 49 -23.61 -9.87 -7.15
N MET A 50 -23.32 -10.46 -6.00
CA MET A 50 -22.05 -11.14 -5.76
C MET A 50 -22.25 -12.40 -4.89
N PRO A 51 -21.56 -13.51 -5.21
CA PRO A 51 -21.49 -14.64 -4.28
C PRO A 51 -20.71 -14.21 -3.03
N ILE A 52 -21.24 -14.49 -1.85
CA ILE A 52 -20.55 -14.22 -0.58
C ILE A 52 -19.34 -15.16 -0.49
N PRO A 53 -18.09 -14.64 -0.50
CA PRO A 53 -16.90 -15.48 -0.39
C PRO A 53 -16.66 -15.90 1.07
N ASP A 54 -15.97 -17.02 1.27
CA ASP A 54 -15.40 -17.34 2.57
C ASP A 54 -14.33 -16.31 2.97
N SER A 55 -14.04 -16.22 4.28
CA SER A 55 -13.00 -15.34 4.83
C SER A 55 -11.79 -16.13 5.34
N VAL A 56 -10.60 -15.53 5.23
CA VAL A 56 -9.36 -15.95 5.90
C VAL A 56 -8.98 -14.88 6.92
N LYS A 57 -8.85 -15.27 8.20
CA LYS A 57 -8.44 -14.36 9.28
C LYS A 57 -6.91 -14.21 9.26
N VAL A 58 -6.42 -12.98 9.32
CA VAL A 58 -4.99 -12.68 9.47
C VAL A 58 -4.77 -11.92 10.77
N THR A 59 -3.96 -12.49 11.66
CA THR A 59 -3.55 -11.88 12.93
C THR A 59 -2.03 -11.82 13.02
N PHE A 60 -1.54 -11.02 13.98
CA PHE A 60 -0.11 -10.79 14.17
C PHE A 60 0.28 -11.07 15.62
N LYS A 61 1.49 -11.59 15.84
CA LYS A 61 2.08 -11.82 17.16
C LYS A 61 3.53 -11.36 17.19
N GLY A 62 4.06 -11.21 18.40
CA GLY A 62 5.45 -10.77 18.59
C GLY A 62 5.60 -9.26 18.40
N LYS A 63 6.83 -8.82 18.15
CA LYS A 63 7.15 -7.39 18.07
C LYS A 63 7.88 -7.07 16.77
N MET A 64 7.37 -6.08 16.05
CA MET A 64 8.04 -5.55 14.87
C MET A 64 9.39 -4.91 15.26
N ALA A 65 10.46 -5.27 14.55
CA ALA A 65 11.77 -4.67 14.76
C ALA A 65 11.79 -3.20 14.31
N LYS A 66 12.49 -2.35 15.06
CA LYS A 66 12.43 -0.87 14.90
C LYS A 66 12.93 -0.37 13.54
N HIS A 67 13.83 -1.10 12.90
CA HIS A 67 14.38 -0.74 11.59
C HIS A 67 13.53 -1.24 10.42
N MET A 68 12.44 -1.96 10.69
CA MET A 68 11.55 -2.48 9.65
C MET A 68 10.48 -1.46 9.26
N ASP A 69 10.01 -1.54 8.03
CA ASP A 69 8.82 -0.81 7.59
C ASP A 69 7.62 -1.78 7.48
N PHE A 70 6.39 -1.27 7.66
CA PHE A 70 5.20 -2.11 7.59
C PHE A 70 5.06 -2.82 6.24
N ARG A 71 5.60 -2.25 5.16
CA ARG A 71 5.66 -2.91 3.85
C ARG A 71 6.42 -4.25 3.90
N ASP A 72 7.44 -4.35 4.73
CA ASP A 72 8.19 -5.60 4.91
C ASP A 72 7.33 -6.67 5.61
N VAL A 73 6.47 -6.25 6.55
CA VAL A 73 5.49 -7.13 7.20
C VAL A 73 4.46 -7.63 6.21
N VAL A 74 3.99 -6.78 5.30
CA VAL A 74 3.06 -7.16 4.22
C VAL A 74 3.67 -8.24 3.33
N HIS A 75 4.90 -8.05 2.83
CA HIS A 75 5.57 -9.07 2.03
C HIS A 75 5.84 -10.36 2.83
N ALA A 76 6.32 -10.25 4.08
CA ALA A 76 6.56 -11.41 4.94
C ALA A 76 5.29 -12.22 5.22
N THR A 77 4.12 -11.58 5.26
CA THR A 77 2.83 -12.25 5.45
C THR A 77 2.61 -13.31 4.37
N GLN A 78 3.00 -13.03 3.11
CA GLN A 78 2.93 -14.02 2.04
C GLN A 78 3.80 -15.23 2.31
N ALA A 79 5.07 -14.99 2.65
CA ALA A 79 6.04 -16.05 2.90
C ALA A 79 5.61 -16.94 4.07
N GLN A 80 5.12 -16.33 5.15
CA GLN A 80 4.64 -17.06 6.33
C GLN A 80 3.35 -17.80 6.05
N MET A 81 2.43 -17.24 5.26
CA MET A 81 1.21 -17.93 4.83
C MET A 81 1.57 -19.16 3.99
N LEU A 82 2.42 -19.02 2.96
CA LEU A 82 2.83 -20.15 2.13
C LEU A 82 3.52 -21.24 2.96
N LYS A 83 4.34 -20.87 3.95
CA LYS A 83 4.96 -21.81 4.89
C LYS A 83 3.93 -22.55 5.75
N GLN A 84 2.91 -21.85 6.26
CA GLN A 84 1.86 -22.45 7.10
C GLN A 84 0.96 -23.42 6.33
N PHE A 85 0.73 -23.16 5.04
CA PHE A 85 -0.21 -23.91 4.21
C PHE A 85 0.46 -24.71 3.08
N GLY A 86 1.72 -25.13 3.27
CA GLY A 86 2.39 -26.06 2.36
C GLY A 86 2.57 -25.54 0.92
N GLY A 87 2.67 -24.22 0.73
CA GLY A 87 2.77 -23.55 -0.56
C GLY A 87 1.43 -23.20 -1.20
N GLU A 88 0.30 -23.50 -0.57
CA GLU A 88 -1.02 -23.11 -1.06
C GLU A 88 -1.32 -21.63 -0.71
N ASN A 89 -1.75 -20.85 -1.71
CA ASN A 89 -2.31 -19.53 -1.46
C ASN A 89 -3.77 -19.64 -0.98
N VAL A 90 -3.94 -19.75 0.34
CA VAL A 90 -5.27 -19.84 0.98
C VAL A 90 -6.14 -18.61 0.78
N PHE A 91 -5.59 -17.46 0.40
CA PHE A 91 -6.34 -16.23 0.18
C PHE A 91 -7.11 -16.21 -1.16
N GLN A 92 -6.70 -17.05 -2.12
CA GLN A 92 -7.25 -17.01 -3.46
C GLN A 92 -8.77 -17.21 -3.45
N GLY A 93 -9.51 -16.23 -4.00
CA GLY A 93 -10.96 -16.28 -4.12
C GLY A 93 -11.74 -15.97 -2.84
N ARG A 94 -11.07 -15.57 -1.75
CA ARG A 94 -11.66 -15.33 -0.43
C ARG A 94 -11.52 -13.87 0.01
N ILE A 95 -12.19 -13.49 1.09
CA ILE A 95 -11.97 -12.21 1.76
C ILE A 95 -10.79 -12.36 2.73
N ILE A 96 -9.83 -11.43 2.69
CA ILE A 96 -8.82 -11.34 3.74
C ILE A 96 -9.35 -10.41 4.83
N GLU A 97 -9.63 -10.95 6.00
CA GLU A 97 -9.97 -10.17 7.19
C GLU A 97 -8.71 -9.98 8.03
N VAL A 98 -8.11 -8.80 7.98
CA VAL A 98 -6.84 -8.48 8.64
C VAL A 98 -7.08 -7.70 9.93
N HIS A 99 -6.51 -8.19 11.03
CA HIS A 99 -6.63 -7.61 12.37
C HIS A 99 -5.43 -6.72 12.66
N ILE A 100 -5.46 -5.50 12.14
CA ILE A 100 -4.38 -4.52 12.33
C ILE A 100 -4.59 -3.75 13.63
N GLY A 101 -5.80 -3.24 13.88
CA GLY A 101 -6.14 -2.60 15.15
C GLY A 101 -5.56 -1.19 15.37
N THR A 102 -4.26 -0.99 15.17
CA THR A 102 -3.53 0.21 15.65
C THR A 102 -2.97 1.13 14.56
N LEU A 103 -2.98 0.71 13.29
CA LEU A 103 -2.53 1.57 12.19
C LEU A 103 -3.66 2.43 11.67
N MET A 104 -3.36 3.70 11.41
CA MET A 104 -4.26 4.60 10.70
C MET A 104 -4.67 3.98 9.36
N ALA A 105 -5.89 4.27 8.91
CA ALA A 105 -6.43 3.64 7.71
C ALA A 105 -5.54 3.88 6.47
N ASP A 106 -4.90 5.04 6.34
CA ASP A 106 -3.96 5.25 5.25
C ASP A 106 -2.77 4.28 5.33
N GLN A 107 -2.12 4.13 6.47
CA GLN A 107 -1.03 3.15 6.66
C GLN A 107 -1.50 1.69 6.46
N ALA A 108 -2.66 1.34 7.02
CA ALA A 108 -3.28 0.02 6.86
C ALA A 108 -3.60 -0.32 5.40
N PHE A 109 -3.80 0.71 4.56
CA PHE A 109 -4.01 0.53 3.13
C PHE A 109 -2.85 -0.18 2.44
N THR A 110 -1.62 -0.08 2.97
CA THR A 110 -0.47 -0.87 2.47
C THR A 110 -0.76 -2.37 2.47
N PHE A 111 -1.47 -2.87 3.48
CA PHE A 111 -1.85 -4.28 3.58
C PHE A 111 -3.06 -4.58 2.70
N THR A 112 -4.12 -3.77 2.80
CA THR A 112 -5.36 -4.05 2.07
C THR A 112 -5.17 -3.92 0.56
N ASP A 113 -4.40 -2.95 0.08
CA ASP A 113 -4.04 -2.78 -1.35
C ASP A 113 -3.33 -4.02 -1.91
N TRP A 114 -2.36 -4.56 -1.17
CA TRP A 114 -1.62 -5.78 -1.52
C TRP A 114 -2.49 -7.04 -1.61
N THR A 115 -3.67 -7.07 -1.00
CA THR A 115 -4.55 -8.25 -1.10
C THR A 115 -5.02 -8.55 -2.52
N ALA A 116 -4.97 -7.55 -3.42
CA ALA A 116 -5.24 -7.77 -4.84
C ALA A 116 -4.25 -8.77 -5.46
N GLU A 117 -2.96 -8.68 -5.09
CA GLU A 117 -1.89 -9.56 -5.53
C GLU A 117 -2.05 -10.98 -4.96
N MET A 118 -2.74 -11.14 -3.83
CA MET A 118 -3.07 -12.44 -3.24
C MET A 118 -4.24 -13.13 -3.91
N LYS A 119 -4.80 -12.54 -4.97
CA LYS A 119 -6.00 -13.02 -5.66
C LYS A 119 -7.22 -13.09 -4.73
N ALA A 120 -7.23 -12.27 -3.67
CA ALA A 120 -8.36 -12.15 -2.76
C ALA A 120 -9.53 -11.43 -3.48
N LYS A 121 -10.77 -11.77 -3.10
CA LYS A 121 -11.98 -11.12 -3.62
C LYS A 121 -12.16 -9.71 -3.06
N ALA A 122 -11.89 -9.54 -1.78
CA ALA A 122 -11.87 -8.27 -1.08
C ALA A 122 -10.98 -8.37 0.16
N SER A 123 -10.85 -7.26 0.88
CA SER A 123 -10.20 -7.20 2.18
C SER A 123 -11.07 -6.42 3.16
N ILE A 124 -11.01 -6.78 4.43
CA ILE A 124 -11.59 -6.03 5.54
C ILE A 124 -10.47 -5.77 6.54
N CYS A 125 -10.30 -4.51 6.94
CA CYS A 125 -9.36 -4.12 7.99
C CYS A 125 -10.13 -3.92 9.29
N ILE A 126 -9.86 -4.77 10.28
CA ILE A 126 -10.40 -4.62 11.63
C ILE A 126 -9.50 -3.65 12.39
N SER A 127 -10.08 -2.56 12.87
CA SER A 127 -9.42 -1.45 13.57
C SER A 127 -10.05 -1.27 14.95
N ASN A 128 -9.28 -0.75 15.91
CA ASN A 128 -9.87 -0.34 17.19
C ASN A 128 -10.57 1.04 17.07
N ASP A 129 -11.43 1.35 18.04
CA ASP A 129 -12.22 2.58 18.08
C ASP A 129 -11.37 3.84 17.95
N GLU A 130 -10.28 3.94 18.73
CA GLU A 130 -9.42 5.13 18.76
C GLU A 130 -8.77 5.38 17.38
N THR A 131 -8.24 4.34 16.76
CA THR A 131 -7.56 4.42 15.48
C THR A 131 -8.53 4.70 14.34
N LEU A 132 -9.73 4.08 14.39
CA LEU A 132 -10.78 4.34 13.41
C LEU A 132 -11.26 5.79 13.50
N ILE A 133 -11.53 6.32 14.70
CA ILE A 133 -11.91 7.72 14.89
C ILE A 133 -10.84 8.65 14.31
N LYS A 134 -9.56 8.46 14.66
CA LYS A 134 -8.47 9.29 14.11
C LYS A 134 -8.42 9.22 12.58
N SER A 135 -8.63 8.03 12.01
CA SER A 135 -8.66 7.82 10.56
C SER A 135 -9.81 8.55 9.88
N ILE A 136 -11.01 8.56 10.48
CA ILE A 136 -12.17 9.26 9.96
C ILE A 136 -12.00 10.78 10.11
N GLU A 137 -11.42 11.27 11.21
CA GLU A 137 -11.12 12.71 11.38
C GLU A 137 -10.13 13.21 10.32
N LEU A 138 -9.09 12.43 10.00
CA LEU A 138 -8.15 12.74 8.93
C LEU A 138 -8.82 12.73 7.54
N ALA A 139 -9.68 11.74 7.28
CA ALA A 139 -10.50 11.70 6.07
C ALA A 139 -11.37 12.97 5.95
N LYS A 140 -12.06 13.36 7.03
CA LYS A 140 -12.88 14.57 7.11
C LYS A 140 -12.09 15.83 6.80
N SER A 141 -10.89 15.99 7.37
CA SER A 141 -10.04 17.16 7.06
C SER A 141 -9.63 17.21 5.59
N ARG A 142 -9.33 16.05 4.98
CA ARG A 142 -8.98 15.96 3.55
C ARG A 142 -10.18 16.24 2.65
N ILE A 143 -11.38 15.77 3.01
CA ILE A 143 -12.64 16.10 2.30
C ILE A 143 -12.90 17.60 2.37
N GLN A 144 -12.73 18.22 3.54
CA GLN A 144 -12.88 19.67 3.68
C GLN A 144 -11.92 20.46 2.78
N ILE A 145 -10.67 19.98 2.60
CA ILE A 145 -9.72 20.58 1.64
C ILE A 145 -10.26 20.47 0.21
N MET A 146 -10.86 19.34 -0.18
CA MET A 146 -11.47 19.18 -1.51
C MET A 146 -12.62 20.19 -1.73
N ILE A 147 -13.48 20.40 -0.72
CA ILE A 147 -14.54 21.42 -0.77
C ILE A 147 -13.93 22.82 -0.94
N ASN A 148 -12.92 23.15 -0.15
CA ASN A 148 -12.24 24.45 -0.21
C ASN A 148 -11.57 24.71 -1.56
N LYS A 149 -11.13 23.65 -2.25
CA LYS A 149 -10.58 23.70 -3.62
C LYS A 149 -11.68 23.74 -4.71
N GLY A 150 -12.95 23.80 -4.34
CA GLY A 150 -14.07 23.92 -5.27
C GLY A 150 -14.48 22.61 -5.94
N MET A 151 -14.17 21.46 -5.33
CA MET A 151 -14.54 20.14 -5.86
C MET A 151 -15.94 19.67 -5.45
N GLU A 152 -16.66 20.46 -4.66
CA GLU A 152 -18.03 20.15 -4.26
C GLU A 152 -19.00 20.25 -5.45
N ASN A 153 -19.95 19.32 -5.52
CA ASN A 153 -20.96 19.31 -6.56
C ASN A 153 -22.29 19.93 -6.10
N GLU A 154 -23.24 20.12 -7.02
CA GLU A 154 -24.56 20.67 -6.70
C GLU A 154 -25.33 19.85 -5.65
N ALA A 155 -25.11 18.53 -5.64
CA ALA A 155 -25.72 17.60 -4.69
C ALA A 155 -25.08 17.62 -3.30
N LYS A 156 -24.00 18.38 -3.11
CA LYS A 156 -23.23 18.48 -1.86
C LYS A 156 -22.71 17.13 -1.36
N THR A 157 -22.22 16.29 -2.27
CA THR A 157 -21.75 14.94 -1.95
C THR A 157 -20.62 14.97 -0.92
N LEU A 158 -19.66 15.88 -1.01
CA LEU A 158 -18.53 15.93 -0.08
C LEU A 158 -18.97 16.37 1.32
N GLN A 159 -19.85 17.36 1.43
CA GLN A 159 -20.46 17.73 2.70
C GLN A 159 -21.25 16.57 3.31
N GLY A 160 -22.02 15.83 2.50
CA GLY A 160 -22.73 14.64 2.99
C GLY A 160 -21.79 13.57 3.56
N LEU A 161 -20.59 13.40 2.99
CA LEU A 161 -19.58 12.51 3.55
C LEU A 161 -18.99 13.04 4.87
N ILE A 162 -18.85 14.36 5.04
CA ILE A 162 -18.46 14.97 6.32
C ILE A 162 -19.53 14.68 7.38
N ASP A 163 -20.81 14.84 7.03
CA ASP A 163 -21.92 14.61 7.95
C ASP A 163 -21.99 13.12 8.39
N LEU A 164 -21.80 12.19 7.45
CA LEU A 164 -21.70 10.74 7.75
C LEU A 164 -20.48 10.41 8.61
N ALA A 165 -19.34 11.06 8.37
CA ALA A 165 -18.14 10.90 9.18
C ALA A 165 -18.38 11.33 10.63
N ASP A 166 -19.04 12.48 10.84
CA ASP A 166 -19.38 12.99 12.16
C ASP A 166 -20.37 12.05 12.90
N GLU A 167 -21.38 11.53 12.20
CA GLU A 167 -22.29 10.53 12.76
C GLU A 167 -21.54 9.25 13.18
N ARG A 168 -20.67 8.73 12.30
CA ARG A 168 -19.90 7.52 12.59
C ARG A 168 -19.00 7.71 13.81
N ILE A 169 -18.28 8.84 13.87
CA ILE A 169 -17.43 9.19 15.01
C ILE A 169 -18.25 9.30 16.30
N ALA A 170 -19.42 9.94 16.27
CA ALA A 170 -20.30 10.07 17.42
C ALA A 170 -20.79 8.70 17.93
N GLY A 171 -21.18 7.80 17.02
CA GLY A 171 -21.62 6.44 17.36
C GLY A 171 -20.52 5.57 17.98
N ILE A 172 -19.27 5.72 17.54
CA ILE A 172 -18.13 5.04 18.17
C ILE A 172 -17.86 5.63 19.56
N LYS A 173 -17.78 6.97 19.68
CA LYS A 173 -17.50 7.65 20.95
C LYS A 173 -18.56 7.39 22.02
N SER A 174 -19.82 7.21 21.63
CA SER A 174 -20.90 6.87 22.57
C SER A 174 -20.89 5.40 23.01
N GLY A 175 -20.21 4.52 22.25
CA GLY A 175 -20.24 3.06 22.44
C GLY A 175 -21.53 2.40 21.93
N GLU A 176 -22.45 3.15 21.32
CA GLU A 176 -23.68 2.60 20.74
C GLU A 176 -23.39 1.79 19.47
N GLN A 177 -22.41 2.24 18.69
CA GLN A 177 -21.96 1.60 17.47
C GLN A 177 -20.41 1.59 17.47
N PRO A 178 -19.76 0.65 18.17
CA PRO A 178 -18.30 0.54 18.17
C PRO A 178 -17.76 0.29 16.76
N ALA A 179 -16.44 0.35 16.58
CA ALA A 179 -15.77 -0.08 15.37
C ALA A 179 -16.20 -1.51 15.00
N LEU A 180 -16.31 -1.78 13.70
CA LEU A 180 -16.71 -3.08 13.17
C LEU A 180 -15.71 -4.14 13.63
N ALA A 181 -16.22 -5.17 14.29
CA ALA A 181 -15.46 -6.32 14.74
C ALA A 181 -16.24 -7.61 14.45
N PRO A 182 -15.56 -8.71 14.05
CA PRO A 182 -16.21 -10.00 13.88
C PRO A 182 -16.80 -10.52 15.18
N ASP A 183 -17.81 -11.38 15.08
CA ASP A 183 -18.29 -12.14 16.23
C ASP A 183 -17.21 -13.12 16.73
N ASP A 184 -17.18 -13.36 18.04
CA ASP A 184 -16.23 -14.27 18.70
C ASP A 184 -16.42 -15.75 18.33
N ASN A 185 -17.50 -16.07 17.62
CA ASN A 185 -17.76 -17.38 17.04
C ASN A 185 -17.75 -17.39 15.50
N ALA A 186 -17.24 -16.32 14.86
CA ALA A 186 -17.09 -16.25 13.41
C ALA A 186 -16.24 -17.43 12.90
N LYS A 187 -16.66 -18.00 11.76
CA LYS A 187 -15.98 -19.14 11.15
C LYS A 187 -15.18 -18.67 9.96
N TYR A 188 -13.92 -19.09 9.92
CA TYR A 188 -12.99 -18.78 8.84
C TYR A 188 -12.63 -20.04 8.09
N TYR A 189 -12.34 -19.90 6.79
CA TYR A 189 -11.79 -20.97 5.98
C TYR A 189 -10.39 -21.38 6.49
N ALA A 190 -9.59 -20.39 6.85
CA ALA A 190 -8.26 -20.55 7.41
C ALA A 190 -7.92 -19.36 8.32
N GLU A 191 -6.95 -19.57 9.21
CA GLU A 191 -6.37 -18.53 10.05
C GLU A 191 -4.86 -18.47 9.80
N VAL A 192 -4.36 -17.30 9.46
CA VAL A 192 -2.93 -17.03 9.21
C VAL A 192 -2.41 -16.19 10.37
N VAL A 193 -1.42 -16.70 11.10
CA VAL A 193 -0.76 -15.96 12.17
C VAL A 193 0.61 -15.48 11.69
N VAL A 194 0.81 -14.17 11.61
CA VAL A 194 2.09 -13.56 11.22
C VAL A 194 2.96 -13.32 12.45
N ASN A 195 4.11 -13.95 12.50
CA ASN A 195 5.11 -13.77 13.55
C ASN A 195 6.05 -12.60 13.20
N LEU A 196 5.90 -11.48 13.89
CA LEU A 196 6.71 -10.27 13.67
C LEU A 196 8.16 -10.45 14.12
N ASP A 197 8.42 -11.34 15.09
CA ASP A 197 9.77 -11.60 15.59
C ASP A 197 10.65 -12.31 14.55
N GLU A 198 10.05 -12.96 13.55
CA GLU A 198 10.77 -13.60 12.43
C GLU A 198 11.12 -12.61 11.31
N ILE A 199 10.62 -11.37 11.37
CA ILE A 199 10.76 -10.35 10.31
C ILE A 199 11.82 -9.34 10.75
N VAL A 200 13.08 -9.69 10.50
CA VAL A 200 14.26 -8.94 11.00
C VAL A 200 15.09 -8.27 9.91
N GLU A 201 14.72 -8.47 8.64
CA GLU A 201 15.38 -7.88 7.48
C GLU A 201 14.34 -7.40 6.46
N PRO A 202 14.60 -6.32 5.69
CA PRO A 202 13.72 -5.87 4.61
C PRO A 202 13.34 -7.02 3.66
N MET A 203 12.06 -7.09 3.31
CA MET A 203 11.47 -8.21 2.57
C MET A 203 11.07 -7.78 1.18
N ILE A 204 11.56 -8.49 0.17
CA ILE A 204 11.43 -8.11 -1.23
C ILE A 204 10.61 -9.16 -1.96
N ALA A 205 9.54 -8.73 -2.65
CA ALA A 205 8.85 -9.59 -3.59
C ALA A 205 9.66 -9.67 -4.89
N ASP A 206 10.13 -10.88 -5.19
CA ASP A 206 11.02 -11.16 -6.30
C ASP A 206 10.24 -11.83 -7.45
N PRO A 207 10.29 -11.29 -8.67
CA PRO A 207 9.65 -11.92 -9.84
C PRO A 207 10.25 -13.28 -10.21
N ASP A 208 11.39 -13.65 -9.62
CA ASP A 208 12.09 -14.91 -9.82
C ASP A 208 12.24 -15.25 -11.31
N VAL A 209 12.69 -14.26 -12.10
CA VAL A 209 12.66 -14.30 -13.57
C VAL A 209 13.42 -15.49 -14.17
N ASN A 210 14.33 -16.09 -13.39
CA ASN A 210 15.14 -17.24 -13.79
C ASN A 210 14.67 -18.57 -13.19
N ASN A 211 13.48 -18.64 -12.57
CA ASN A 211 12.93 -19.90 -12.06
C ASN A 211 12.86 -20.95 -13.18
N GLU A 212 13.25 -22.20 -12.89
CA GLU A 212 13.19 -23.29 -13.85
C GLU A 212 11.75 -23.59 -14.29
N ASP A 213 10.81 -23.48 -13.36
CA ASP A 213 9.38 -23.54 -13.63
C ASP A 213 8.87 -22.17 -14.10
N VAL A 214 8.59 -22.09 -15.40
CA VAL A 214 8.08 -20.86 -16.05
C VAL A 214 6.77 -20.38 -15.42
N SER A 215 5.93 -21.28 -14.90
CA SER A 215 4.65 -20.92 -14.29
C SER A 215 4.79 -20.17 -12.95
N ARG A 216 5.97 -20.26 -12.33
CA ARG A 216 6.29 -19.59 -11.06
C ARG A 216 6.97 -18.24 -11.23
N ARG A 217 7.44 -17.93 -12.45
CA ARG A 217 8.00 -16.61 -12.76
C ARG A 217 6.92 -15.55 -12.72
N TYR A 218 7.31 -14.36 -12.29
CA TYR A 218 6.46 -13.18 -12.19
C TYR A 218 5.21 -13.39 -11.30
N THR A 219 5.29 -14.35 -10.38
CA THR A 219 4.32 -14.53 -9.30
C THR A 219 4.78 -13.74 -8.09
N HIS A 220 3.83 -13.35 -7.23
CA HIS A 220 4.18 -12.67 -5.98
C HIS A 220 4.71 -13.63 -4.92
N ASP A 221 4.71 -14.95 -5.18
CA ASP A 221 4.91 -16.00 -4.17
C ASP A 221 6.36 -16.13 -3.66
N VAL A 222 7.31 -15.45 -4.31
CA VAL A 222 8.72 -15.50 -3.93
C VAL A 222 9.09 -14.22 -3.18
N ILE A 223 9.25 -14.35 -1.87
CA ILE A 223 9.69 -13.27 -0.99
C ILE A 223 11.08 -13.60 -0.46
N ARG A 224 12.01 -12.66 -0.57
CA ARG A 224 13.41 -12.84 -0.20
C ARG A 224 13.87 -11.72 0.73
N PRO A 225 14.65 -12.02 1.80
CA PRO A 225 15.25 -10.98 2.61
C PRO A 225 16.33 -10.24 1.83
N VAL A 226 16.63 -9.00 2.21
CA VAL A 226 17.67 -8.19 1.53
C VAL A 226 19.03 -8.88 1.47
N SER A 227 19.41 -9.65 2.50
CA SER A 227 20.67 -10.39 2.54
C SER A 227 20.84 -11.42 1.41
N PHE A 228 19.74 -11.91 0.82
CA PHE A 228 19.79 -12.83 -0.32
C PHE A 228 20.50 -12.23 -1.54
N TYR A 229 20.39 -10.91 -1.73
CA TYR A 229 20.84 -10.25 -2.95
C TYR A 229 22.34 -9.95 -2.95
N ASP A 230 23.01 -9.98 -1.79
CA ASP A 230 24.47 -9.86 -1.66
C ASP A 230 25.12 -8.80 -2.57
N GLY A 231 24.58 -7.57 -2.52
CA GLY A 231 25.10 -6.46 -3.32
C GLY A 231 24.78 -6.51 -4.82
N LYS A 232 23.77 -7.28 -5.24
CA LYS A 232 23.24 -7.29 -6.61
C LYS A 232 23.00 -5.85 -7.09
N PRO A 233 23.43 -5.50 -8.32
CA PRO A 233 23.21 -4.17 -8.88
C PRO A 233 21.73 -3.80 -8.99
N VAL A 234 21.45 -2.51 -8.86
CA VAL A 234 20.14 -1.90 -9.11
C VAL A 234 20.32 -0.84 -10.19
N ASP A 235 19.50 -0.93 -11.24
CA ASP A 235 19.57 -0.05 -12.40
C ASP A 235 18.56 1.10 -12.31
N LEU A 236 17.44 0.93 -11.58
CA LEU A 236 16.45 1.98 -11.35
C LEU A 236 15.65 1.74 -10.06
N GLY A 237 15.41 2.82 -9.30
CA GLY A 237 14.47 2.81 -8.18
C GLY A 237 13.22 3.62 -8.45
N PHE A 238 12.06 3.14 -7.99
CA PHE A 238 10.80 3.86 -8.09
C PHE A 238 10.05 3.91 -6.75
N VAL A 239 9.81 5.10 -6.22
CA VAL A 239 8.93 5.33 -5.07
C VAL A 239 7.68 6.07 -5.56
N GLY A 240 6.59 5.33 -5.72
CA GLY A 240 5.30 5.87 -6.12
C GLY A 240 4.28 4.75 -6.24
N SER A 241 3.05 5.08 -6.69
CA SER A 241 1.85 4.23 -6.76
C SER A 241 0.82 4.48 -5.65
N CYS A 242 -0.23 3.65 -5.63
CA CYS A 242 -1.23 3.60 -4.57
C CYS A 242 -0.67 3.11 -3.23
N MET A 243 0.54 2.55 -3.18
CA MET A 243 1.18 2.06 -1.95
C MET A 243 1.91 3.15 -1.15
N VAL A 244 2.22 4.30 -1.75
CA VAL A 244 3.02 5.36 -1.10
C VAL A 244 2.11 6.34 -0.34
N HIS A 245 2.47 6.72 0.88
CA HIS A 245 1.73 7.67 1.72
C HIS A 245 2.52 8.96 1.92
N LYS A 246 1.95 9.93 2.66
CA LYS A 246 2.73 11.10 3.09
C LYS A 246 3.95 10.67 3.90
N GLY A 247 3.77 9.73 4.84
CA GLY A 247 4.86 9.19 5.67
C GLY A 247 6.02 8.62 4.87
N ASP A 248 5.75 7.90 3.78
CA ASP A 248 6.79 7.40 2.87
C ASP A 248 7.64 8.54 2.28
N MET A 249 7.00 9.64 1.87
CA MET A 249 7.72 10.81 1.34
C MET A 249 8.58 11.49 2.42
N GLN A 250 8.10 11.52 3.66
CA GLN A 250 8.85 12.03 4.81
C GLN A 250 10.05 11.12 5.14
N ILE A 251 9.89 9.80 5.02
CA ILE A 251 10.97 8.83 5.14
C ILE A 251 12.08 9.14 4.12
N ILE A 252 11.74 9.39 2.84
CA ILE A 252 12.75 9.78 1.83
C ILE A 252 13.50 11.03 2.28
N ALA A 253 12.79 12.10 2.67
CA ALA A 253 13.41 13.35 3.10
C ALA A 253 14.33 13.15 4.33
N GLN A 254 13.91 12.37 5.32
CA GLN A 254 14.70 12.06 6.52
C GLN A 254 15.92 11.20 6.19
N MET A 255 15.79 10.21 5.31
CA MET A 255 16.92 9.41 4.84
C MET A 255 17.96 10.26 4.13
N LEU A 256 17.55 11.19 3.27
CA LEU A 256 18.49 12.11 2.61
C LEU A 256 19.24 12.96 3.66
N ARG A 257 18.56 13.47 4.69
CA ARG A 257 19.23 14.19 5.80
C ARG A 257 20.23 13.29 6.54
N ASN A 258 19.86 12.05 6.85
CA ASN A 258 20.74 11.09 7.53
C ASN A 258 21.99 10.79 6.71
N LEU A 259 21.82 10.51 5.42
CA LEU A 259 22.91 10.17 4.51
C LEU A 259 23.82 11.37 4.23
N GLU A 260 23.28 12.57 4.09
CA GLU A 260 24.09 13.80 4.02
C GLU A 260 24.92 13.99 5.30
N LYS A 261 24.33 13.76 6.48
CA LYS A 261 25.06 13.87 7.75
C LYS A 261 26.19 12.84 7.85
N GLN A 262 26.00 11.63 7.33
CA GLN A 262 27.00 10.55 7.36
C GLN A 262 28.11 10.75 6.33
N ASN A 263 27.77 11.20 5.11
CA ASN A 263 28.68 11.17 3.96
C ASN A 263 29.08 12.57 3.45
N GLY A 264 28.49 13.64 3.97
CA GLY A 264 28.70 15.03 3.56
C GLY A 264 27.98 15.44 2.26
N SER A 265 27.73 14.50 1.36
CA SER A 265 26.96 14.72 0.11
C SER A 265 26.24 13.45 -0.31
N ILE A 266 25.24 13.59 -1.18
CA ILE A 266 24.45 12.48 -1.73
C ILE A 266 24.69 12.42 -3.23
N GLU A 267 25.07 11.25 -3.70
CA GLU A 267 25.19 10.95 -5.12
C GLU A 267 24.36 9.69 -5.41
N PHE A 268 23.51 9.75 -6.43
CA PHE A 268 22.74 8.60 -6.88
C PHE A 268 23.62 7.76 -7.82
N LYS A 269 23.72 6.46 -7.58
CA LYS A 269 24.42 5.51 -8.47
C LYS A 269 23.47 4.79 -9.43
N ALA A 270 22.17 4.93 -9.19
CA ALA A 270 21.08 4.61 -10.09
C ALA A 270 19.98 5.68 -9.98
N PRO A 271 19.18 5.97 -11.02
CA PRO A 271 18.07 6.90 -10.95
C PRO A 271 17.07 6.53 -9.85
N LEU A 272 16.57 7.55 -9.15
CA LEU A 272 15.44 7.42 -8.24
C LEU A 272 14.27 8.23 -8.79
N VAL A 273 13.20 7.55 -9.19
CA VAL A 273 11.96 8.20 -9.65
C VAL A 273 10.97 8.22 -8.49
N VAL A 274 10.56 9.42 -8.08
CA VAL A 274 9.58 9.61 -7.01
C VAL A 274 8.33 10.27 -7.56
N ALA A 275 7.18 9.60 -7.42
CA ALA A 275 5.89 10.10 -7.87
C ALA A 275 4.90 10.11 -6.69
N PRO A 276 4.64 11.29 -6.07
CA PRO A 276 3.64 11.40 -5.03
C PRO A 276 2.26 10.94 -5.51
N PRO A 277 1.41 10.34 -4.66
CA PRO A 277 0.12 9.85 -5.12
C PRO A 277 -0.89 10.95 -5.47
N THR A 278 -0.86 12.09 -4.77
CA THR A 278 -1.83 13.19 -4.90
C THR A 278 -1.17 14.54 -4.71
N TYR A 279 -1.82 15.60 -5.23
CA TYR A 279 -1.40 16.98 -5.00
C TYR A 279 -1.51 17.40 -3.53
N ASN A 280 -2.50 16.90 -2.79
CA ASN A 280 -2.64 17.24 -1.38
C ASN A 280 -1.40 16.81 -0.57
N ILE A 281 -0.83 15.63 -0.86
CA ILE A 281 0.41 15.19 -0.22
C ILE A 281 1.57 16.13 -0.57
N VAL A 282 1.67 16.59 -1.82
CA VAL A 282 2.70 17.57 -2.22
C VAL A 282 2.53 18.88 -1.46
N ASP A 283 1.30 19.40 -1.36
CA ASP A 283 0.99 20.64 -0.64
C ASP A 283 1.34 20.53 0.86
N GLU A 284 0.99 19.40 1.49
CA GLU A 284 1.32 19.10 2.88
C GLU A 284 2.84 19.04 3.10
N LEU A 285 3.59 18.33 2.25
CA LEU A 285 5.05 18.24 2.32
C LEU A 285 5.74 19.59 2.10
N LYS A 286 5.17 20.45 1.25
CA LYS A 286 5.65 21.84 1.06
C LYS A 286 5.41 22.67 2.31
N ALA A 287 4.23 22.57 2.92
CA ALA A 287 3.91 23.28 4.16
C ALA A 287 4.78 22.83 5.35
N GLU A 288 5.14 21.55 5.39
CA GLU A 288 5.98 20.94 6.44
C GLU A 288 7.49 21.12 6.18
N GLY A 289 7.88 21.57 4.97
CA GLY A 289 9.28 21.80 4.57
C GLY A 289 10.04 20.55 4.10
N ASP A 290 9.42 19.38 4.13
CA ASP A 290 10.03 18.14 3.65
C ASP A 290 10.21 18.13 2.12
N TRP A 291 9.32 18.79 1.38
CA TRP A 291 9.47 18.94 -0.08
C TRP A 291 10.75 19.70 -0.46
N GLU A 292 11.18 20.67 0.34
CA GLU A 292 12.42 21.44 0.08
C GLU A 292 13.66 20.54 0.11
N ILE A 293 13.67 19.53 0.99
CA ILE A 293 14.74 18.55 1.05
C ILE A 293 14.74 17.67 -0.18
N LEU A 294 13.56 17.20 -0.61
CA LEU A 294 13.44 16.41 -1.84
C LEU A 294 13.92 17.21 -3.04
N ALA A 295 13.47 18.46 -3.17
CA ALA A 295 13.83 19.35 -4.26
C ALA A 295 15.33 19.71 -4.25
N LYS A 296 15.96 19.89 -3.07
CA LYS A 296 17.41 20.14 -2.94
C LYS A 296 18.27 19.08 -3.66
N TYR A 297 17.83 17.82 -3.64
CA TYR A 297 18.56 16.69 -4.25
C TYR A 297 18.00 16.25 -5.60
N ALA A 298 16.88 16.82 -6.04
CA ALA A 298 16.25 16.50 -7.30
C ALA A 298 17.00 17.16 -8.46
N GLY A 299 17.33 16.37 -9.49
CA GLY A 299 17.78 16.92 -10.78
C GLY A 299 16.62 17.24 -11.72
N PHE A 300 15.39 16.86 -11.34
CA PHE A 300 14.17 17.15 -12.07
C PHE A 300 13.00 17.30 -11.09
N GLU A 301 12.21 18.35 -11.26
CA GLU A 301 10.90 18.54 -10.61
C GLU A 301 9.85 18.81 -11.69
N PHE A 302 8.69 18.18 -11.57
CA PHE A 302 7.59 18.40 -12.50
C PHE A 302 7.10 19.86 -12.47
N ASP A 303 6.63 20.34 -13.61
CA ASP A 303 6.05 21.68 -13.75
C ASP A 303 4.70 21.58 -14.45
N ASP A 304 3.62 21.97 -13.76
CA ASP A 304 2.27 21.97 -14.34
C ASP A 304 2.06 23.10 -15.37
N ALA A 305 2.86 24.17 -15.33
CA ALA A 305 2.84 25.22 -16.34
C ALA A 305 3.56 24.81 -17.63
N ASN A 306 4.54 23.90 -17.51
CA ASN A 306 5.27 23.34 -18.65
C ASN A 306 5.38 21.81 -18.53
N PRO A 307 4.26 21.09 -18.71
CA PRO A 307 4.24 19.65 -18.50
C PRO A 307 5.10 18.93 -19.54
N LYS A 308 5.79 17.88 -19.09
CA LYS A 308 6.51 16.96 -19.95
C LYS A 308 5.59 16.42 -21.05
N THR A 309 6.05 16.43 -22.30
CA THR A 309 5.25 16.04 -23.48
C THR A 309 5.51 14.62 -23.96
N ALA A 310 6.53 13.93 -23.41
CA ALA A 310 6.89 12.57 -23.77
C ALA A 310 7.23 11.74 -22.53
N ALA A 311 6.86 10.46 -22.54
CA ALA A 311 7.27 9.53 -21.51
C ALA A 311 8.79 9.34 -21.51
N ARG A 312 9.38 9.26 -20.32
CA ARG A 312 10.79 8.93 -20.11
C ARG A 312 10.98 7.43 -20.29
N THR A 313 12.02 7.11 -21.03
CA THR A 313 12.47 5.75 -21.32
C THR A 313 13.97 5.57 -21.09
N LYS A 314 14.64 6.64 -20.62
CA LYS A 314 16.06 6.73 -20.32
C LYS A 314 16.28 7.69 -19.16
N TYR A 315 17.23 7.36 -18.29
CA TYR A 315 17.42 8.07 -17.03
C TYR A 315 18.88 8.41 -16.80
N GLU A 316 19.09 9.58 -16.20
CA GLU A 316 20.36 9.95 -15.59
C GLU A 316 20.30 9.55 -14.11
N ASN A 317 21.45 9.30 -13.49
CA ASN A 317 21.53 8.90 -12.09
C ASN A 317 21.27 10.10 -11.15
N ILE A 318 20.01 10.56 -11.12
CA ILE A 318 19.51 11.67 -10.32
C ILE A 318 18.17 11.29 -9.68
N LEU A 319 17.74 12.11 -8.72
CA LEU A 319 16.37 12.07 -8.20
C LEU A 319 15.43 12.84 -9.13
N TYR A 320 14.37 12.17 -9.58
CA TYR A 320 13.25 12.76 -10.32
C TYR A 320 12.03 12.90 -9.41
N LEU A 321 11.52 14.12 -9.24
CA LEU A 321 10.21 14.38 -8.65
C LEU A 321 9.19 14.50 -9.78
N GLU A 322 8.53 13.38 -10.08
CA GLU A 322 7.52 13.30 -11.14
C GLU A 322 6.15 13.79 -10.66
N ARG A 323 5.31 14.14 -11.64
CA ARG A 323 3.96 14.65 -11.39
C ARG A 323 3.12 13.64 -10.60
N PRO A 324 2.25 14.09 -9.66
CA PRO A 324 1.43 13.17 -8.90
C PRO A 324 0.57 12.24 -9.77
N GLY A 325 0.71 10.92 -9.59
CA GLY A 325 0.09 9.96 -10.50
C GLY A 325 0.61 8.53 -10.37
N CYS A 326 0.11 7.62 -11.23
CA CYS A 326 0.51 6.22 -11.21
C CYS A 326 1.92 5.99 -11.78
N ASN A 327 2.36 6.82 -12.74
CA ASN A 327 3.72 6.82 -13.28
C ASN A 327 4.19 5.40 -13.69
N LEU A 328 5.42 4.99 -13.34
CA LEU A 328 6.01 3.68 -13.64
C LEU A 328 5.15 2.49 -13.15
N CYS A 329 4.32 2.64 -12.12
CA CYS A 329 3.45 1.56 -11.63
C CYS A 329 2.52 0.99 -12.71
N MET A 330 1.98 1.88 -13.55
CA MET A 330 1.07 1.46 -14.63
C MET A 330 1.81 0.94 -15.86
N GLY A 331 3.05 1.39 -16.07
CA GLY A 331 3.90 0.91 -17.16
C GLY A 331 3.37 1.23 -18.56
N ASN A 332 2.42 2.16 -18.69
CA ASN A 332 1.90 2.67 -19.97
C ASN A 332 2.25 4.15 -20.20
N GLN A 333 2.98 4.75 -19.26
CA GLN A 333 3.55 6.09 -19.33
C GLN A 333 5.08 5.92 -19.39
N GLU A 334 5.74 6.10 -18.25
CA GLU A 334 7.17 5.88 -18.07
C GLU A 334 7.52 4.38 -18.18
N LYS A 335 8.76 4.09 -18.61
CA LYS A 335 9.33 2.74 -18.70
C LYS A 335 10.80 2.76 -18.28
N ALA A 336 11.23 1.75 -17.54
CA ALA A 336 12.67 1.49 -17.33
C ALA A 336 13.34 1.01 -18.64
N GLU A 337 14.66 1.06 -18.69
CA GLU A 337 15.41 0.59 -19.86
C GLU A 337 15.33 -0.94 -19.94
N PRO A 338 15.24 -1.53 -21.16
CA PRO A 338 15.20 -2.99 -21.28
C PRO A 338 16.40 -3.67 -20.60
N GLY A 339 16.13 -4.72 -19.84
CA GLY A 339 17.11 -5.46 -19.06
C GLY A 339 17.39 -4.88 -17.67
N ASP A 340 16.81 -3.74 -17.30
CA ASP A 340 17.04 -3.16 -15.97
C ASP A 340 16.58 -4.07 -14.82
N THR A 341 17.36 -4.04 -13.75
CA THR A 341 16.97 -4.50 -12.42
C THR A 341 16.33 -3.34 -11.68
N VAL A 342 14.99 -3.32 -11.63
CA VAL A 342 14.19 -2.27 -11.01
C VAL A 342 13.79 -2.67 -9.60
N ILE A 343 13.96 -1.79 -8.60
CA ILE A 343 13.39 -1.95 -7.25
C ILE A 343 12.32 -0.86 -7.02
N ALA A 344 11.10 -1.25 -6.68
CA ALA A 344 9.97 -0.33 -6.64
C ALA A 344 9.06 -0.50 -5.43
N THR A 345 8.37 0.56 -5.03
CA THR A 345 7.27 0.49 -4.04
C THR A 345 5.91 0.20 -4.68
N SER A 346 5.87 -0.04 -6.00
CA SER A 346 4.65 -0.38 -6.74
C SER A 346 4.07 -1.73 -6.31
N THR A 347 2.96 -2.14 -6.94
CA THR A 347 2.22 -3.35 -6.55
C THR A 347 2.54 -4.58 -7.40
N ARG A 348 3.02 -4.40 -8.63
CA ARG A 348 3.11 -5.49 -9.63
C ARG A 348 4.48 -5.61 -10.25
N LEU A 349 4.90 -6.86 -10.41
CA LEU A 349 6.20 -7.29 -10.91
C LEU A 349 6.13 -8.05 -12.24
N PHE A 350 5.01 -7.94 -12.96
CA PHE A 350 4.76 -8.72 -14.20
C PHE A 350 5.76 -8.40 -15.32
N GLN A 351 6.06 -9.43 -16.13
CA GLN A 351 6.93 -9.30 -17.31
C GLN A 351 6.45 -8.18 -18.24
N GLY A 352 7.36 -7.31 -18.67
CA GLY A 352 7.07 -6.22 -19.60
C GLY A 352 6.27 -5.06 -19.00
N ARG A 353 5.85 -5.13 -17.72
CA ARG A 353 5.06 -4.08 -17.07
C ARG A 353 5.86 -2.80 -16.92
N VAL A 354 6.92 -2.82 -16.12
CA VAL A 354 7.80 -1.66 -15.89
C VAL A 354 9.02 -1.72 -16.81
N VAL A 355 9.54 -2.92 -17.03
CA VAL A 355 10.79 -3.20 -17.73
C VAL A 355 10.60 -4.35 -18.72
N ALA A 356 11.23 -4.25 -19.88
CA ALA A 356 11.25 -5.29 -20.91
C ALA A 356 12.55 -6.10 -20.87
N ASP A 357 12.59 -7.24 -21.55
CA ASP A 357 13.81 -8.04 -21.71
C ASP A 357 14.71 -7.46 -22.81
N THR A 358 16.02 -7.64 -22.69
CA THR A 358 16.95 -7.59 -23.82
C THR A 358 17.18 -9.00 -24.39
N ALA A 359 18.04 -9.13 -25.40
CA ALA A 359 18.44 -10.44 -25.90
C ALA A 359 19.32 -11.21 -24.88
N GLU A 360 20.02 -10.51 -23.99
CA GLU A 360 21.02 -11.07 -23.08
C GLU A 360 20.61 -11.05 -21.59
N LYS A 361 19.68 -10.16 -21.18
CA LYS A 361 19.25 -9.98 -19.79
C LYS A 361 17.73 -9.83 -19.71
N LYS A 362 17.11 -10.60 -18.81
CA LYS A 362 15.69 -10.41 -18.49
C LYS A 362 15.52 -9.13 -17.67
N GLY A 363 14.52 -8.34 -18.03
CA GLY A 363 14.07 -7.24 -17.19
C GLY A 363 13.39 -7.81 -15.95
N GLU A 364 13.69 -7.23 -14.79
CA GLU A 364 13.09 -7.64 -13.53
C GLU A 364 12.64 -6.43 -12.72
N SER A 365 11.44 -6.52 -12.16
CA SER A 365 10.89 -5.51 -11.27
C SER A 365 10.63 -6.15 -9.92
N LEU A 366 11.49 -5.84 -8.96
CA LEU A 366 11.38 -6.26 -7.57
C LEU A 366 10.57 -5.25 -6.79
N LEU A 367 9.83 -5.71 -5.77
CA LEU A 367 9.03 -4.83 -4.93
C LEU A 367 9.58 -4.78 -3.51
N GLY A 368 9.81 -3.58 -2.97
CA GLY A 368 10.38 -3.36 -1.65
C GLY A 368 9.78 -2.16 -0.92
N SER A 369 10.21 -1.96 0.32
CA SER A 369 9.84 -0.79 1.13
C SER A 369 10.54 0.49 0.64
N THR A 370 9.95 1.65 0.96
CA THR A 370 10.49 2.96 0.59
C THR A 370 11.96 3.13 1.00
N PRO A 371 12.38 2.81 2.25
CA PRO A 371 13.77 2.98 2.63
C PRO A 371 14.74 2.12 1.81
N LEU A 372 14.35 0.88 1.53
CA LEU A 372 15.17 -0.02 0.76
C LEU A 372 15.38 0.48 -0.68
N VAL A 373 14.31 0.96 -1.33
CA VAL A 373 14.39 1.53 -2.69
C VAL A 373 15.36 2.72 -2.71
N VAL A 374 15.17 3.68 -1.81
CA VAL A 374 16.00 4.90 -1.74
C VAL A 374 17.47 4.53 -1.54
N LEU A 375 17.77 3.73 -0.51
CA LEU A 375 19.16 3.37 -0.22
C LEU A 375 19.79 2.59 -1.37
N SER A 376 19.04 1.69 -2.02
CA SER A 376 19.56 0.90 -3.13
C SER A 376 19.93 1.77 -4.34
N THR A 377 19.19 2.86 -4.61
CA THR A 377 19.55 3.79 -5.70
C THR A 377 20.76 4.65 -5.40
N ILE A 378 20.94 5.05 -4.13
CA ILE A 378 22.11 5.81 -3.69
C ILE A 378 23.36 4.93 -3.77
N LEU A 379 23.25 3.65 -3.43
CA LEU A 379 24.37 2.70 -3.52
C LEU A 379 24.57 2.09 -4.91
N GLY A 380 23.53 2.07 -5.75
CA GLY A 380 23.52 1.39 -7.07
C GLY A 380 23.43 -0.13 -6.96
N ARG A 381 23.07 -0.64 -5.78
CA ARG A 381 22.97 -2.06 -5.42
C ARG A 381 22.11 -2.26 -4.19
N PHE A 382 21.70 -3.50 -3.92
CA PHE A 382 21.08 -3.82 -2.64
C PHE A 382 22.05 -3.57 -1.47
N PRO A 383 21.59 -2.95 -0.37
CA PRO A 383 22.42 -2.65 0.80
C PRO A 383 22.67 -3.90 1.66
N THR A 384 23.72 -3.84 2.48
CA THR A 384 23.87 -4.72 3.63
C THR A 384 22.92 -4.31 4.76
N MET A 385 22.64 -5.20 5.71
CA MET A 385 21.82 -4.86 6.88
C MET A 385 22.43 -3.73 7.73
N ALA A 386 23.75 -3.65 7.83
CA ALA A 386 24.42 -2.57 8.56
C ALA A 386 24.23 -1.21 7.88
N GLU A 387 24.40 -1.14 6.55
CA GLU A 387 24.12 0.07 5.77
C GLU A 387 22.65 0.49 5.89
N TYR A 388 21.74 -0.49 5.81
CA TYR A 388 20.31 -0.25 5.93
C TYR A 388 19.93 0.31 7.31
N SER A 389 20.32 -0.37 8.39
CA SER A 389 20.03 0.08 9.76
C SER A 389 20.59 1.46 10.07
N ALA A 390 21.78 1.80 9.54
CA ALA A 390 22.37 3.12 9.71
C ALA A 390 21.61 4.21 8.93
N ALA A 391 21.08 3.90 7.75
CA ALA A 391 20.34 4.86 6.94
C ALA A 391 18.97 5.21 7.55
N VAL A 392 18.32 4.25 8.21
CA VAL A 392 16.99 4.44 8.83
C VAL A 392 17.04 4.81 10.31
N GLU A 393 18.23 5.03 10.87
CA GLU A 393 18.37 5.37 12.29
C GLU A 393 17.58 6.63 12.64
N GLY A 394 16.71 6.53 13.66
CA GLY A 394 15.92 7.65 14.18
C GLY A 394 14.77 8.10 13.27
N ILE A 395 14.51 7.38 12.17
CA ILE A 395 13.34 7.60 11.32
C ILE A 395 12.15 6.87 11.91
N ASP A 396 11.01 7.56 12.01
CA ASP A 396 9.73 6.93 12.30
C ASP A 396 9.24 6.21 11.03
N LEU A 397 9.72 4.99 10.84
CA LEU A 397 9.19 4.09 9.83
C LEU A 397 7.74 3.74 10.17
N THR A 398 6.96 3.23 9.22
CA THR A 398 5.57 2.86 9.50
C THR A 398 5.54 1.72 10.52
N ALA A 399 5.49 2.06 11.81
CA ALA A 399 5.63 1.12 12.91
C ALA A 399 4.29 0.49 13.25
N PHE A 400 4.28 -0.82 13.40
CA PHE A 400 3.09 -1.58 13.73
C PHE A 400 3.26 -2.34 15.05
N THR A 401 2.23 -2.28 15.90
CA THR A 401 2.16 -3.03 17.15
C THR A 401 0.83 -3.77 17.20
N PRO A 402 0.82 -5.11 17.24
CA PRO A 402 -0.43 -5.86 17.36
C PRO A 402 -1.08 -5.61 18.72
N LEU A 403 -2.42 -5.71 18.75
CA LEU A 403 -3.15 -5.70 20.02
C LEU A 403 -2.99 -7.04 20.74
N GLU A 404 -2.90 -7.00 22.07
CA GLU A 404 -2.87 -8.21 22.90
C GLU A 404 -4.25 -8.89 22.99
N GLU A 405 -5.31 -8.09 22.94
CA GLU A 405 -6.70 -8.56 22.98
C GLU A 405 -7.27 -8.74 21.57
N GLU A 406 -8.05 -9.80 21.37
CA GLU A 406 -8.75 -10.01 20.11
C GLU A 406 -9.86 -8.96 19.91
N LEU A 407 -9.85 -8.32 18.74
CA LEU A 407 -10.91 -7.42 18.31
C LEU A 407 -12.13 -8.23 17.85
N THR A 408 -12.93 -8.69 18.81
CA THR A 408 -14.15 -9.47 18.58
C THR A 408 -15.32 -8.91 19.37
N THR A 409 -16.53 -9.12 18.85
CA THR A 409 -17.78 -8.85 19.54
C THR A 409 -18.36 -10.15 20.09
N LYS A 410 -18.93 -10.14 21.29
CA LYS A 410 -19.63 -11.32 21.83
C LYS A 410 -20.85 -11.64 20.99
N PHE A 411 -20.89 -12.85 20.44
CA PHE A 411 -22.06 -13.32 19.70
C PHE A 411 -23.30 -13.37 20.61
N GLY A 412 -24.36 -12.68 20.20
CA GLY A 412 -25.67 -12.73 20.84
C GLY A 412 -26.72 -13.20 19.85
N SER A 413 -27.27 -14.41 20.03
CA SER A 413 -28.26 -14.99 19.11
C SER A 413 -29.52 -14.14 18.93
N GLU A 414 -29.85 -13.30 19.92
CA GLU A 414 -30.98 -12.37 19.87
C GLU A 414 -30.73 -11.13 18.99
N LYS A 415 -29.45 -10.82 18.70
CA LYS A 415 -29.01 -9.70 17.85
C LYS A 415 -28.69 -10.11 16.41
N ALA A 416 -28.69 -11.42 16.12
CA ALA A 416 -28.37 -11.93 14.79
C ALA A 416 -29.47 -11.55 13.78
N VAL A 417 -29.11 -10.79 12.75
CA VAL A 417 -30.01 -10.47 11.64
C VAL A 417 -29.85 -11.56 10.58
N PRO A 418 -30.92 -12.32 10.23
CA PRO A 418 -30.83 -13.32 9.18
C PRO A 418 -30.45 -12.69 7.85
N VAL A 419 -29.41 -13.21 7.20
CA VAL A 419 -29.06 -12.79 5.83
C VAL A 419 -30.19 -13.22 4.91
N LYS A 420 -30.80 -12.27 4.20
CA LYS A 420 -31.77 -12.57 3.15
C LYS A 420 -31.01 -13.10 1.93
N VAL A 421 -30.87 -14.43 1.84
CA VAL A 421 -30.31 -15.09 0.66
C VAL A 421 -31.32 -14.96 -0.47
N VAL A 422 -30.93 -14.30 -1.56
CA VAL A 422 -31.71 -14.28 -2.80
C VAL A 422 -31.30 -15.54 -3.57
N GLU A 423 -32.21 -16.51 -3.71
CA GLU A 423 -31.96 -17.68 -4.56
C GLU A 423 -31.77 -17.21 -6.01
N ALA A 424 -30.72 -17.70 -6.65
CA ALA A 424 -30.32 -17.33 -8.01
C ALA A 424 -31.18 -17.99 -9.08
#